data_AF-A0A0T5ZHR8-F1
#
_entry.id   AF-A0A0T5ZHR8-F1
#
_cell.length_a   1.000
_cell.length_b   1.000
_cell.length_c   1.000
_cell.angle_alpha   90.00
_cell.angle_beta   90.00
_cell.angle_gamma   90.00
#
_symmetry.space_group_name_H-M   'P 1'
#
loop_
_entity.id
_entity.type
_entity.pdbx_description
1 polymer ?
#
loop_
_entity_poly.entity_id
_entity_poly.type
_entity_poly.pdbx_seq_one_letter_code
_entity_poly.pdbx_strand_id
1 'polypeptide(L)'
;MTKHSKRERDRRAAETERVKQIEAAWQGSVPPATARAFALGVEAARARGPETRPPDMAPGTRPNPPRPGHEPRPPKEPARPRRNG
;
A
#
# COMPACT_ATOMS: atom_id res chain seq x y z
N MET A 1 13.01 -28.93 -2.74
CA MET A 1 11.59 -29.10 -2.34
C MET A 1 11.43 -30.46 -1.68
N THR A 2 11.09 -30.49 -0.39
CA THR A 2 10.71 -31.73 0.30
C THR A 2 9.30 -32.13 -0.09
N LYS A 3 9.13 -33.33 -0.66
CA LYS A 3 7.80 -33.86 -1.00
C LYS A 3 7.07 -34.25 0.29
N HIS A 4 5.84 -33.77 0.45
CA HIS A 4 5.00 -34.14 1.59
C HIS A 4 4.65 -35.63 1.54
N SER A 5 4.66 -36.28 2.71
CA SER A 5 4.21 -37.66 2.86
C SER A 5 2.74 -37.80 2.42
N LYS A 6 2.34 -39.01 2.00
CA LYS A 6 0.94 -39.27 1.59
C LYS A 6 -0.04 -38.89 2.71
N ARG A 7 0.24 -39.29 3.94
CA ARG A 7 -0.57 -38.96 5.13
C ARG A 7 -0.77 -37.46 5.30
N GLU A 8 0.28 -36.68 5.08
CA GLU A 8 0.20 -35.23 5.24
C GLU A 8 -0.57 -34.54 4.11
N ARG A 9 -0.44 -35.05 2.88
CA ARG A 9 -1.28 -34.59 1.76
C ARG A 9 -2.75 -34.90 2.00
N ASP A 10 -3.06 -36.11 2.43
CA ASP A 10 -4.43 -36.54 2.71
C ASP A 10 -5.03 -35.71 3.88
N ARG A 11 -4.22 -35.40 4.90
CA ARG A 11 -4.60 -34.47 5.99
C ARG A 11 -4.90 -33.06 5.48
N ARG A 12 -4.00 -32.47 4.69
CA ARG A 12 -4.22 -31.12 4.14
C ARG A 12 -5.43 -31.06 3.23
N ALA A 13 -5.71 -32.11 2.46
CA ALA A 13 -6.90 -32.19 1.62
C ALA A 13 -8.18 -32.16 2.48
N ALA A 14 -8.23 -32.94 3.56
CA ALA A 14 -9.36 -32.93 4.49
C ALA A 14 -9.52 -31.58 5.22
N GLU A 15 -8.42 -30.96 5.64
CA GLU A 15 -8.42 -29.63 6.26
C GLU A 15 -8.92 -28.57 5.27
N THR A 16 -8.46 -28.62 4.03
CA THR A 16 -8.90 -27.73 2.94
C THR A 16 -10.39 -27.87 2.70
N GLU A 17 -10.90 -29.10 2.66
CA GLU A 17 -12.32 -29.35 2.44
C GLU A 17 -13.18 -28.80 3.59
N ARG A 18 -12.72 -28.97 4.84
CA ARG A 18 -13.38 -28.39 6.00
C ARG A 18 -13.42 -26.87 5.95
N VAL A 19 -12.32 -26.23 5.54
CA VAL A 19 -12.26 -24.77 5.39
C VAL A 19 -13.27 -24.30 4.35
N LYS A 20 -13.34 -24.96 3.17
CA LYS A 20 -14.33 -24.62 2.14
C LYS A 20 -15.77 -24.72 2.63
N GLN A 21 -16.09 -25.74 3.43
CA GLN A 21 -17.43 -25.89 4.00
C GLN A 21 -17.78 -24.75 4.95
N ILE A 22 -16.82 -24.32 5.79
CA ILE A 22 -16.98 -23.18 6.69
C ILE A 22 -17.15 -21.88 5.88
N GLU A 23 -16.33 -21.68 4.86
CA GLU A 23 -16.44 -20.51 3.96
C GLU A 23 -17.80 -20.46 3.26
N ALA A 24 -18.30 -21.59 2.75
CA ALA A 24 -19.62 -21.66 2.13
C ALA A 24 -20.75 -21.36 3.12
N ALA A 25 -20.68 -21.91 4.33
CA ALA A 25 -21.65 -21.62 5.39
C ALA A 25 -21.62 -20.14 5.80
N TRP A 26 -20.42 -19.57 5.94
CA TRP A 26 -20.25 -18.16 6.26
C TRP A 26 -20.81 -17.27 5.15
N GLN A 27 -20.47 -17.53 3.88
CA GLN A 27 -21.03 -16.79 2.75
C GLN A 27 -22.56 -16.86 2.68
N GLY A 28 -23.15 -18.04 2.96
CA GLY A 28 -24.60 -18.19 3.03
C GLY A 28 -25.26 -17.41 4.18
N SER A 29 -24.53 -17.13 5.26
CA SER A 29 -25.02 -16.32 6.38
C SER A 29 -24.95 -14.80 6.14
N VAL A 30 -24.23 -14.36 5.10
CA VAL A 30 -24.06 -12.93 4.81
C VAL A 30 -25.28 -12.41 4.04
N PRO A 31 -25.89 -11.28 4.45
CA PRO A 31 -26.98 -10.67 3.70
C PRO A 31 -26.59 -10.38 2.24
N PRO A 32 -27.48 -10.63 1.26
CA PRO A 32 -27.17 -10.48 -0.17
C PRO A 32 -26.67 -9.07 -0.54
N ALA A 33 -27.18 -8.03 0.13
CA ALA A 33 -26.74 -6.65 -0.08
C ALA A 33 -25.26 -6.45 0.29
N THR A 34 -24.83 -7.02 1.42
CA THR A 34 -23.44 -6.97 1.89
C THR A 34 -22.51 -7.74 0.96
N ALA A 35 -22.93 -8.92 0.49
CA ALA A 35 -22.16 -9.70 -0.47
C ALA A 35 -21.94 -8.95 -1.79
N ARG A 36 -22.98 -8.25 -2.30
CA ARG A 36 -22.88 -7.41 -3.50
C ARG A 36 -21.95 -6.22 -3.30
N ALA A 37 -22.08 -5.51 -2.18
CA ALA A 37 -21.20 -4.37 -1.87
C ALA A 37 -19.73 -4.79 -1.78
N PHE A 38 -19.47 -5.94 -1.16
CA PHE A 38 -18.13 -6.52 -1.10
C PHE A 38 -17.58 -6.85 -2.50
N ALA A 39 -18.37 -7.53 -3.33
CA ALA A 39 -17.97 -7.87 -4.71
C ALA A 39 -17.61 -6.62 -5.53
N LEU A 40 -18.43 -5.56 -5.44
CA LEU A 40 -18.13 -4.28 -6.09
C LEU A 40 -16.84 -3.64 -5.58
N GLY A 41 -16.57 -3.72 -4.28
CA GLY A 41 -15.32 -3.24 -3.70
C GLY A 41 -14.08 -4.01 -4.20
N VAL A 42 -14.20 -5.33 -4.34
CA VAL A 42 -13.13 -6.18 -4.88
C VAL A 42 -12.88 -5.89 -6.36
N GLU A 43 -13.94 -5.76 -7.16
CA GLU A 43 -13.86 -5.35 -8.57
C GLU A 43 -13.15 -3.99 -8.71
N ALA A 44 -13.58 -2.99 -7.93
CA ALA A 44 -12.95 -1.67 -7.93
C ALA A 44 -11.47 -1.71 -7.52
N ALA A 45 -11.12 -2.54 -6.54
CA ALA A 45 -9.73 -2.71 -6.11
C ALA A 45 -8.88 -3.39 -7.18
N ARG A 46 -9.40 -4.40 -7.87
CA ARG A 46 -8.70 -5.06 -9.00
C ARG A 46 -8.53 -4.12 -10.19
N ALA A 47 -9.53 -3.29 -10.46
CA ALA A 47 -9.50 -2.29 -11.53
C ALA A 47 -8.54 -1.12 -11.25
N ARG A 48 -8.14 -0.90 -9.99
CA ARG A 48 -7.28 0.23 -9.57
C ARG A 48 -5.93 0.29 -10.28
N GLY A 49 -5.49 -0.81 -10.92
CA GLY A 49 -4.21 -0.86 -11.63
C GLY A 49 -3.01 -0.71 -10.68
N PRO A 50 -1.78 -0.73 -11.21
CA PRO A 50 -0.59 -0.49 -10.42
C PRO A 50 -0.58 0.93 -9.85
N GLU A 51 -0.10 1.08 -8.61
CA GLU A 51 0.11 2.39 -8.02
C GLU A 51 1.11 3.20 -8.87
N THR A 52 0.75 4.45 -9.18
CA THR A 52 1.60 5.32 -9.99
C THR A 52 2.92 5.56 -9.26
N ARG A 53 4.03 5.43 -9.98
CA ARG A 53 5.35 5.73 -9.43
C ARG A 53 5.35 7.16 -8.86
N PRO A 54 5.80 7.37 -7.61
CA PRO A 54 6.01 8.71 -7.08
C PRO A 54 6.91 9.53 -8.01
N PRO A 55 6.69 10.85 -8.13
CA PRO A 55 7.55 11.71 -8.95
C PRO A 55 9.01 11.59 -8.50
N ASP A 56 9.93 11.64 -9.47
CA ASP A 56 11.37 11.61 -9.21
C ASP A 56 11.80 12.97 -8.64
N MET A 57 12.04 13.00 -7.33
CA MET A 57 12.37 14.22 -6.59
C MET A 57 13.85 14.20 -6.24
N ALA A 58 14.51 15.35 -6.40
CA ALA A 58 15.90 15.51 -5.99
C ALA A 58 16.07 15.16 -4.50
N PRO A 59 17.19 14.52 -4.09
CA PRO A 59 17.46 14.20 -2.70
C PRO A 59 17.35 15.44 -1.79
N GLY A 60 16.64 15.33 -0.66
CA GLY A 60 16.35 16.45 0.24
C GLY A 60 15.02 17.16 -0.02
N THR A 61 14.37 16.89 -1.16
CA THR A 61 13.03 17.40 -1.49
C THR A 61 11.97 16.38 -1.09
N ARG A 62 11.65 16.30 0.20
CA ARG A 62 10.44 15.58 0.66
C ARG A 62 9.22 16.50 0.46
N PRO A 63 8.00 15.97 0.33
CA PRO A 63 6.76 16.77 0.45
C PRO A 63 6.55 17.37 1.87
N ASN A 64 7.60 17.46 2.68
CA ASN A 64 7.59 18.11 3.98
C ASN A 64 8.03 19.56 3.79
N PRO A 65 7.11 20.52 3.61
CA PRO A 65 7.46 21.93 3.69
C PRO A 65 8.19 22.21 5.02
N PRO A 66 9.09 23.21 5.07
CA PRO A 66 9.68 23.63 6.33
C PRO A 66 8.57 23.89 7.34
N ARG A 67 8.75 23.44 8.57
CA ARG A 67 7.79 23.72 9.66
C ARG A 67 7.55 25.23 9.72
N PRO A 68 6.33 25.71 9.99
CA PRO A 68 6.07 27.13 10.19
C PRO A 68 7.10 27.74 11.15
N GLY A 69 7.81 28.80 10.73
CA GLY A 69 8.92 29.40 11.48
C GLY A 69 10.33 28.87 11.17
N HIS A 70 10.47 27.90 10.28
CA HIS A 70 11.76 27.33 9.83
C HIS A 70 12.01 27.55 8.33
N GLU A 71 11.55 28.68 7.79
CA GLU A 71 11.77 29.04 6.38
C GLU A 71 13.28 29.23 6.07
N PRO A 72 13.73 28.89 4.85
CA PRO A 72 15.10 29.13 4.42
C PRO A 72 15.45 30.63 4.50
N ARG A 73 16.59 30.96 5.10
CA ARG A 73 17.06 32.35 5.15
C ARG A 73 17.41 32.85 3.75
N PRO A 74 17.13 34.12 3.41
CA PRO A 74 17.50 34.68 2.12
C PRO A 74 19.02 34.62 1.92
N PRO A 75 19.50 34.33 0.70
CA PRO A 75 20.92 34.29 0.40
C PRO A 75 21.56 35.65 0.70
N LYS A 76 22.75 35.61 1.31
CA LYS A 76 23.49 36.82 1.72
C LYS A 76 23.90 37.60 0.47
N GLU A 77 23.52 38.87 0.39
CA GLU A 77 23.92 39.74 -0.71
C GLU A 77 25.45 39.79 -0.83
N PRO A 78 26.00 39.79 -2.06
CA PRO A 78 27.43 39.90 -2.26
C PRO A 78 27.92 41.24 -1.69
N ALA A 79 28.90 41.16 -0.78
CA ALA A 79 29.48 42.34 -0.14
C ALA A 79 30.01 43.32 -1.20
N ARG A 80 29.56 44.58 -1.13
CA ARG A 80 30.01 45.63 -2.06
C ARG A 80 31.53 45.76 -2.01
N PRO A 81 32.20 45.92 -3.17
CA PRO A 81 33.65 46.11 -3.20
C PRO A 81 34.01 47.39 -2.45
N ARG A 82 34.96 47.29 -1.51
CA ARG A 82 35.51 48.44 -0.80
C ARG A 82 36.26 49.29 -1.83
N ARG A 83 35.85 50.54 -2.00
CA ARG A 83 36.56 51.52 -2.85
C ARG A 83 37.89 51.83 -2.18
N ASN A 84 38.99 51.35 -2.77
CA ASN A 84 40.34 51.78 -2.42
C ASN A 84 40.44 53.29 -2.65
N GLY A 85 40.92 54.02 -1.64
CA GLY A 85 41.40 55.40 -1.73
C GLY A 85 42.91 55.39 -1.82
#